data_AF-A0A3B9TYG2-F1
#
_entry.id   AF-A0A3B9TYG2-F1
#
_cell.length_a   1.000
_cell.length_b   1.000
_cell.length_c   1.000
_cell.angle_alpha   90.00
_cell.angle_beta   90.00
_cell.angle_gamma   90.00
#
_symmetry.space_group_name_H-M   'P 1'
#
loop_
_entity.id
_entity.type
_entity.pdbx_description
1 polymer ?
#
loop_
_entity_poly.entity_id
_entity_poly.type
_entity_poly.pdbx_seq_one_letter_code
_entity_poly.pdbx_strand_id
1 'polypeptide(L)'
;MGILGVNKKGVEHFQITLGGRAGEDGAIGRIIGPSFAEDDVPEVIETIVDLYLATRRDGESFGEHLKRVGTDPFKQAVYADGEDEV
;
A
#
# COMPACT_ATOMS: atom_id res chain seq x y z
N MET A 1 -5.89 2.20 4.68
CA MET A 1 -4.96 2.53 3.59
C MET A 1 -4.94 4.04 3.46
N GLY A 2 -3.77 4.65 3.34
CA GLY A 2 -3.63 6.10 3.16
C GLY A 2 -2.72 6.42 1.98
N ILE A 3 -2.98 7.57 1.35
CA ILE A 3 -2.19 8.11 0.24
C ILE A 3 -1.63 9.46 0.73
N LEU A 4 -0.31 9.61 0.66
CA LEU A 4 0.39 10.82 1.08
C LEU A 4 0.98 11.50 -0.15
N GLY A 5 0.48 12.70 -0.48
CA GLY A 5 1.09 13.53 -1.52
C GLY A 5 2.43 14.11 -1.06
N VAL A 6 3.45 13.99 -1.90
CA VAL A 6 4.79 14.55 -1.71
C VAL A 6 5.19 15.36 -2.94
N ASN A 7 5.74 16.56 -2.75
CA ASN A 7 6.26 17.36 -3.85
C ASN A 7 7.75 17.05 -4.06
N LYS A 8 8.10 16.53 -5.23
CA LYS A 8 9.49 16.32 -5.63
C LYS A 8 9.80 17.20 -6.84
N LYS A 9 10.61 18.25 -6.63
CA LYS A 9 11.10 19.15 -7.69
C LYS A 9 9.97 19.75 -8.55
N GLY A 10 8.83 20.08 -7.94
CA GLY A 10 7.68 20.64 -8.65
C GLY A 10 6.75 19.62 -9.29
N VAL A 11 7.05 18.32 -9.17
CA VAL A 11 6.19 17.22 -9.64
C VAL A 11 5.55 16.53 -8.43
N GLU A 12 4.24 16.36 -8.48
CA GLU A 12 3.47 15.66 -7.46
C GLU A 12 3.71 14.16 -7.55
N HIS A 13 4.09 13.57 -6.43
CA HIS A 13 4.22 12.12 -6.28
C HIS A 13 3.42 11.67 -5.07
N PHE A 14 3.12 10.38 -4.99
CA PHE A 14 2.25 9.84 -3.97
C PHE A 14 2.88 8.62 -3.30
N GLN A 15 2.90 8.61 -1.97
CA GLN A 15 3.33 7.47 -1.17
C GLN A 15 2.13 6.73 -0.63
N ILE A 16 2.19 5.39 -0.68
CA ILE A 16 1.15 4.54 -0.14
C ILE A 16 1.51 4.08 1.27
N THR A 17 0.53 4.14 2.16
CA THR A 17 0.65 3.70 3.55
C THR A 17 -0.37 2.62 3.88
N LEU A 18 0.10 1.54 4.51
CA LEU A 18 -0.72 0.41 4.95
C LEU A 18 -0.59 0.20 6.46
N GLY A 19 -1.64 -0.34 7.09
CA GLY A 19 -1.61 -0.69 8.52
C GLY A 19 -2.10 0.39 9.47
N GLY A 20 -2.54 1.55 8.94
CA GLY A 20 -3.17 2.60 9.73
C GLY A 20 -4.55 2.17 10.22
N ARG A 21 -4.83 2.33 11.52
CA ARG A 21 -6.12 2.02 12.14
C ARG A 21 -6.49 3.08 13.17
N ALA A 22 -7.74 3.52 13.15
CA ALA A 22 -8.34 4.35 14.19
C ALA A 22 -9.15 3.48 15.16
N GLY A 23 -9.18 3.85 16.44
CA GLY A 23 -9.89 3.11 17.50
C GLY A 23 -8.96 2.64 18.62
N GLU A 24 -9.45 1.73 19.45
CA GLU A 24 -8.75 1.21 20.64
C GLU A 24 -7.43 0.49 20.28
N ASP A 25 -7.40 -0.23 19.16
CA ASP A 25 -6.19 -0.80 18.55
C ASP A 25 -5.54 0.18 17.54
N GLY A 26 -5.33 1.42 17.96
CA GLY A 26 -4.75 2.47 17.13
C GLY A 26 -3.39 2.07 16.57
N ALA A 27 -3.19 2.25 15.26
CA ALA A 27 -1.94 1.95 14.60
C ALA A 27 -1.60 3.01 13.57
N ILE A 28 -0.31 3.38 13.50
CA ILE A 28 0.21 4.30 12.49
C ILE A 28 0.47 3.52 11.21
N GLY A 29 -0.06 4.01 10.09
CA GLY A 29 0.21 3.44 8.78
C GLY A 29 1.69 3.55 8.42
N ARG A 30 2.25 2.49 7.86
CA ARG A 30 3.65 2.44 7.42
C ARG A 30 3.72 2.64 5.92
N ILE A 31 4.69 3.43 5.49
CA ILE A 31 5.05 3.59 4.09
C ILE A 31 5.59 2.25 3.59
N ILE A 32 5.02 1.75 2.49
CA ILE A 32 5.40 0.43 1.96
C ILE A 32 6.52 0.49 0.92
N GLY A 33 6.91 1.69 0.44
CA GLY A 33 8.08 1.88 -0.42
C GLY A 33 8.18 3.30 -1.02
N PRO A 34 8.87 3.48 -2.16
CA PRO A 34 8.99 4.76 -2.85
C PRO A 34 7.64 5.37 -3.29
N SER A 35 7.72 6.58 -3.82
CA SER A 35 6.55 7.35 -4.25
C SER A 35 6.29 7.16 -5.74
N PHE A 36 5.03 7.02 -6.12
CA PHE A 36 4.57 6.86 -7.49
C PHE A 36 4.20 8.20 -8.13
N ALA A 37 4.21 8.28 -9.46
CA ALA A 37 3.58 9.40 -10.16
C ALA A 37 2.04 9.33 -10.00
N GLU A 38 1.35 10.44 -10.25
CA GLU A 38 -0.12 10.51 -10.14
C GLU A 38 -0.81 9.41 -10.97
N ASP A 39 -0.39 9.25 -12.22
CA ASP A 39 -0.98 8.32 -13.18
C ASP A 39 -0.81 6.84 -12.78
N ASP A 40 0.21 6.53 -11.97
CA ASP A 40 0.50 5.15 -11.52
C ASP A 40 -0.30 4.78 -10.26
N VAL A 41 -0.80 5.76 -9.50
CA VAL A 41 -1.52 5.49 -8.24
C VAL A 41 -2.71 4.54 -8.43
N PRO A 42 -3.58 4.69 -9.44
CA PRO A 42 -4.70 3.77 -9.64
C PRO A 42 -4.24 2.30 -9.81
N GLU A 43 -3.19 2.06 -10.59
CA GLU A 43 -2.66 0.71 -10.86
C GLU A 43 -2.05 0.08 -9.60
N VAL A 44 -1.33 0.89 -8.82
CA VAL A 44 -0.78 0.47 -7.51
C VAL A 44 -1.90 0.05 -6.55
N ILE A 45 -3.01 0.80 -6.51
CA ILE A 45 -4.16 0.49 -5.65
C ILE A 45 -4.85 -0.79 -6.13
N GLU A 46 -5.03 -0.96 -7.43
CA GLU A 46 -5.58 -2.18 -8.03
C GLU A 46 -4.76 -3.41 -7.62
N THR A 47 -3.44 -3.34 -7.77
CA THR A 47 -2.50 -4.40 -7.37
C THR A 47 -2.64 -4.78 -5.89
N ILE A 48 -2.78 -3.78 -5.01
CA ILE A 48 -2.98 -4.02 -3.56
C ILE A 48 -4.32 -4.71 -3.31
N VAL A 49 -5.38 -4.27 -3.97
CA VAL A 49 -6.73 -4.84 -3.81
C VAL A 49 -6.76 -6.28 -4.34
N ASP A 50 -6.17 -6.53 -5.50
CA ASP A 50 -6.11 -7.86 -6.10
C ASP A 50 -5.32 -8.85 -5.24
N LEU A 51 -4.18 -8.44 -4.70
CA LEU A 51 -3.42 -9.28 -3.77
C LEU A 51 -4.25 -9.62 -2.52
N TYR A 52 -4.96 -8.63 -1.97
CA TYR A 52 -5.86 -8.85 -0.85
C TYR A 52 -6.97 -9.84 -1.22
N LEU A 53 -7.66 -9.65 -2.34
CA LEU A 53 -8.75 -10.53 -2.77
C LEU A 53 -8.27 -11.96 -3.07
N ALA A 54 -7.07 -12.10 -3.64
CA ALA A 54 -6.49 -13.39 -3.98
C ALA A 54 -6.01 -14.19 -2.75
N THR A 55 -5.62 -13.52 -1.67
CA THR A 55 -4.97 -14.16 -0.51
C THR A 55 -5.74 -14.01 0.81
N ARG A 56 -6.92 -13.38 0.77
CA ARG A 56 -7.83 -13.29 1.92
C ARG A 56 -8.51 -14.60 2.22
N ARG A 57 -8.82 -14.79 3.50
CA ARG A 57 -9.70 -15.86 3.97
C ARG A 57 -11.17 -15.41 3.86
N ASP A 58 -12.07 -16.38 3.86
CA ASP A 58 -13.50 -16.07 3.84
C ASP A 58 -13.90 -15.22 5.05
N GLY A 59 -14.67 -14.15 4.82
CA GLY A 59 -15.06 -13.18 5.84
C GLY A 59 -13.94 -12.27 6.37
N GLU A 60 -12.68 -12.45 5.96
CA GLU A 60 -11.55 -11.65 6.44
C GLU A 60 -11.60 -10.24 5.86
N SER A 61 -11.46 -9.22 6.72
CA SER A 61 -11.33 -7.82 6.32
C SER A 61 -9.90 -7.48 5.88
N PHE A 62 -9.73 -6.40 5.10
CA PHE A 62 -8.40 -5.92 4.70
C PHE A 62 -7.46 -5.68 5.89
N GLY A 63 -7.98 -5.12 6.98
CA GLY A 63 -7.18 -4.87 8.18
C GLY A 63 -6.73 -6.14 8.90
N GLU A 64 -7.56 -7.18 8.92
CA GLU A 64 -7.20 -8.48 9.51
C GLU A 64 -6.21 -9.24 8.64
N HIS A 65 -6.46 -9.25 7.33
CA HIS A 65 -5.55 -9.80 6.34
C HIS A 65 -4.16 -9.19 6.49
N LEU A 66 -4.08 -7.85 6.51
CA LEU A 66 -2.82 -7.14 6.64
C LEU A 66 -2.10 -7.42 7.97
N LYS A 67 -2.84 -7.59 9.08
CA LYS A 67 -2.27 -8.02 10.37
C LYS A 67 -1.67 -9.43 10.29
N ARG A 68 -2.27 -10.33 9.49
CA ARG A 68 -1.83 -11.72 9.33
C ARG A 68 -0.66 -11.88 8.37
N VAL A 69 -0.71 -11.24 7.21
CA VAL A 69 0.30 -11.42 6.14
C VAL A 69 1.42 -10.39 6.20
N GLY A 70 1.22 -9.30 6.93
CA GLY A 70 2.16 -8.18 6.96
C GLY A 70 2.11 -7.33 5.69
N THR A 71 3.02 -6.36 5.59
CA THR A 71 3.10 -5.43 4.45
C THR A 71 4.04 -5.90 3.35
N ASP A 72 4.92 -6.85 3.64
CA ASP A 72 5.93 -7.34 2.68
C ASP A 72 5.34 -7.89 1.38
N PRO A 73 4.26 -8.71 1.39
CA PRO A 73 3.65 -9.20 0.15
C PRO A 73 3.11 -8.07 -0.72
N PHE A 74 2.55 -7.02 -0.10
CA PHE A 74 2.03 -5.85 -0.80
C PHE A 74 3.15 -5.01 -1.41
N LYS A 75 4.24 -4.83 -0.67
CA LYS A 75 5.44 -4.19 -1.20
C LYS A 75 5.93 -4.95 -2.42
N GLN A 76 6.10 -6.27 -2.31
CA GLN A 76 6.57 -7.08 -3.42
C GLN A 76 5.65 -7.00 -4.62
N ALA A 77 4.33 -7.10 -4.45
CA ALA A 77 3.39 -7.04 -5.57
C ALA A 77 3.43 -5.69 -6.31
N VAL A 78 3.46 -4.58 -5.57
CA VAL A 78 3.45 -3.24 -6.16
C VAL A 78 4.77 -2.90 -6.85
N TYR A 79 5.91 -3.38 -6.33
CA TYR A 79 7.23 -3.12 -6.92
C TYR A 79 7.75 -4.30 -7.77
N ALA A 80 6.94 -5.32 -8.05
CA ALA A 80 7.36 -6.45 -8.88
C ALA A 80 7.49 -6.05 -10.36
N ASP A 81 6.65 -5.11 -10.81
CA ASP A 81 6.67 -4.56 -12.18
C ASP A 81 7.52 -3.28 -12.27
N GLY A 82 7.77 -2.59 -11.15
CA GLY A 82 8.56 -1.36 -11.08
C GLY A 82 9.98 -1.62 -10.61
N GLU A 83 10.94 -1.66 -11.54
CA GLU A 83 12.36 -1.49 -11.24
C GLU A 83 12.58 -0.13 -10.56
N ASP A 84 12.68 -0.11 -9.23
CA ASP A 84 13.27 1.01 -8.50
C ASP A 84 14.15 0.46 -7.36
N GLU A 85 15.31 -0.07 -7.77
CA GLU A 85 16.51 -0.10 -6.95
C GLU A 85 16.95 1.34 -6.64
N VAL A 86 17.07 1.66 -5.35
CA VAL A 86 18.00 2.68 -4.86
C VAL A 86 18.86 2.12 -3.74
#